data_AF-A0A1J8R4V3-F1
#
_entry.id   AF-A0A1J8R4V3-F1
#
_cell.length_a   1.000
_cell.length_b   1.000
_cell.length_c   1.000
_cell.angle_alpha   90.00
_cell.angle_beta   90.00
_cell.angle_gamma   90.00
#
_symmetry.space_group_name_H-M   'P 1'
#
loop_
_entity.id
_entity.type
_entity.pdbx_description
1 polymer ?
#
loop_
_entity_poly.entity_id
_entity_poly.type
_entity_poly.pdbx_seq_one_letter_code
_entity_poly.pdbx_strand_id
1 'polypeptide(L)'
;MAHNPEKYPEPESFCPDRFLTPDGTLNDDTVPWIFGFGRRRCPGRDIGDASLWCAIACILATFTIKKPIGPAPEIKWVSGFTSHPLPFTCRFVLRNAQDAQGLTRL
;
A
#
# COMPACT_ATOMS: atom_id res chain seq x y z
N MET A 1 9.98 -8.38 13.61
CA MET A 1 9.72 -6.95 13.92
C MET A 1 8.32 -6.56 13.49
N ALA A 2 7.93 -6.75 12.23
CA ALA A 2 6.58 -6.47 11.72
C ALA A 2 5.45 -7.15 12.51
N HIS A 3 5.65 -8.41 12.91
CA HIS A 3 4.66 -9.20 13.65
C HIS A 3 4.98 -9.32 15.15
N ASN A 4 5.76 -8.39 15.75
CA ASN A 4 6.01 -8.42 17.18
C ASN A 4 4.75 -7.94 17.95
N PRO A 5 4.03 -8.79 18.69
CA PRO A 5 2.82 -8.39 19.40
C PRO A 5 3.05 -7.37 20.51
N GLU A 6 4.26 -7.29 21.08
CA GLU A 6 4.60 -6.27 22.09
C GLU A 6 4.65 -4.86 21.49
N LYS A 7 5.04 -4.75 20.22
CA LYS A 7 5.06 -3.46 19.50
C LYS A 7 3.76 -3.21 18.75
N TYR A 8 3.21 -4.25 18.12
CA TYR A 8 2.03 -4.20 17.27
C TYR A 8 0.98 -5.19 17.80
N PRO A 9 0.09 -4.75 18.72
CA PRO A 9 -1.05 -5.57 19.15
C PRO A 9 -1.89 -6.01 17.94
N GLU A 10 -2.39 -7.24 17.95
CA GLU A 10 -3.06 -7.86 16.80
C GLU A 10 -2.26 -7.74 15.50
N PRO A 11 -1.03 -8.28 15.43
CA PRO A 11 -0.10 -8.04 14.33
C PRO A 11 -0.57 -8.60 12.97
N GLU A 12 -1.46 -9.59 12.98
CA GLU A 12 -2.05 -10.17 11.77
C GLU A 12 -3.22 -9.32 11.22
N SER A 13 -3.72 -8.35 12.00
CA SER A 13 -4.83 -7.50 11.59
C SER A 13 -4.34 -6.27 10.83
N PHE A 14 -4.88 -6.06 9.62
CA PHE A 14 -4.67 -4.83 8.86
C PHE A 14 -5.38 -3.65 9.54
N CYS A 15 -4.62 -2.85 10.30
CA CYS A 15 -5.12 -1.70 11.05
C CYS A 15 -4.22 -0.49 10.77
N PRO A 16 -4.54 0.35 9.77
CA PRO A 16 -3.79 1.57 9.46
C PRO A 16 -3.80 2.60 10.59
N ASP A 17 -4.89 2.66 11.37
CA ASP A 17 -5.09 3.64 12.45
C ASP A 17 -4.03 3.55 13.54
N ARG A 18 -3.31 2.41 13.65
CA ARG A 18 -2.19 2.26 14.60
C ARG A 18 -1.01 3.20 14.34
N PHE A 19 -0.95 3.83 13.17
CA PHE A 19 0.07 4.82 12.81
C PHE A 19 -0.41 6.27 13.00
N LEU A 20 -1.61 6.45 13.56
CA LEU A 20 -2.20 7.76 13.82
C LEU A 20 -2.26 8.04 15.33
N THR A 21 -2.16 9.32 15.68
CA THR A 21 -2.49 9.86 17.00
C THR A 21 -4.01 10.10 17.12
N PRO A 22 -4.55 10.34 18.33
CA PRO A 22 -5.97 10.62 18.52
C PRO A 22 -6.50 11.86 17.77
N ASP A 23 -5.63 12.82 17.45
CA ASP A 23 -5.94 14.02 16.65
C ASP A 23 -5.82 13.78 15.13
N GLY A 24 -5.47 12.56 14.71
CA GLY A 24 -5.39 12.17 13.30
C GLY A 24 -4.08 12.54 12.60
N THR A 25 -3.04 12.93 13.35
CA THR A 25 -1.69 13.14 12.82
C THR A 25 -0.88 11.83 12.87
N LEU A 26 0.25 11.77 12.16
CA LEU A 26 1.11 10.57 12.19
C LEU A 26 1.82 10.47 13.55
N ASN A 27 1.90 9.27 14.09
CA ASN A 27 2.72 9.01 15.27
C ASN A 27 4.21 8.80 14.90
N ASP A 28 5.04 8.52 15.92
CA ASP A 28 6.49 8.43 15.76
C ASP A 28 6.99 7.10 15.13
N ASP A 29 6.10 6.15 14.82
CA ASP A 29 6.51 4.88 14.22
C ASP A 29 6.73 5.00 12.71
N THR A 30 7.96 5.38 12.34
CA THR A 30 8.41 5.54 10.95
C THR A 30 8.80 4.25 10.25
N VAL A 31 8.69 3.08 10.92
CA VAL A 31 8.98 1.74 10.36
C VAL A 31 10.34 1.63 9.62
N PRO A 32 11.44 2.25 10.09
CA PRO A 32 12.67 2.40 9.31
C PRO A 32 13.39 1.08 9.02
N TRP A 33 13.04 0.04 9.76
CA TRP A 33 13.61 -1.30 9.68
C TRP A 33 13.18 -2.08 8.45
N ILE A 34 12.10 -1.68 7.75
CA ILE A 34 11.66 -2.34 6.51
C ILE A 34 12.70 -2.25 5.39
N PHE A 35 13.55 -1.22 5.44
CA PHE A 35 14.67 -1.02 4.52
C PHE A 35 16.02 -1.53 5.07
N GLY A 36 16.01 -2.25 6.20
CA GLY A 36 17.21 -2.77 6.84
C GLY A 36 18.02 -1.72 7.62
N PHE A 37 19.23 -2.11 8.03
CA PHE A 37 20.01 -1.38 9.02
C PHE A 37 21.47 -1.17 8.61
N GLY A 38 22.10 -0.16 9.22
CA GLY A 38 23.53 0.12 9.12
C GLY A 38 24.01 0.44 7.70
N ARG A 39 25.25 0.05 7.40
CA ARG A 39 25.95 0.35 6.13
C ARG A 39 25.30 -0.28 4.88
N ARG A 40 24.35 -1.20 5.05
CA ARG A 40 23.65 -1.90 3.98
C ARG A 40 22.14 -1.59 3.96
N ARG A 41 21.70 -0.54 4.67
CA ARG A 41 20.33 -0.03 4.55
C ARG A 41 20.03 0.27 3.07
N CYS A 42 18.81 -0.04 2.63
CA CYS A 42 18.38 0.12 1.25
C CYS A 42 18.73 1.54 0.73
N PRO A 43 19.57 1.64 -0.32
CA PRO A 43 19.92 2.94 -0.89
C PRO A 43 18.74 3.57 -1.64
N GLY A 44 17.76 2.76 -2.06
CA GLY A 44 16.57 3.20 -2.79
C GLY A 44 15.36 3.56 -1.92
N ARG A 45 15.48 3.58 -0.59
CA ARG A 45 14.34 3.81 0.32
C ARG A 45 13.57 5.11 0.02
N ASP A 46 14.30 6.21 -0.22
CA ASP A 46 13.69 7.54 -0.39
C ASP A 46 12.92 7.60 -1.72
N ILE A 47 13.46 6.94 -2.76
CA ILE A 47 12.78 6.78 -4.06
C ILE A 47 11.58 5.83 -3.93
N GLY A 48 11.74 4.72 -3.20
CA GLY A 48 10.68 3.75 -2.96
C GLY A 48 9.47 4.38 -2.28
N ASP A 49 9.68 5.11 -1.19
CA ASP A 49 8.62 5.79 -0.44
C ASP A 49 7.92 6.85 -1.29
N ALA A 50 8.69 7.71 -1.98
CA ALA A 50 8.12 8.75 -2.84
C ALA A 50 7.32 8.15 -4.01
N SER A 51 7.84 7.10 -4.65
CA SER A 51 7.17 6.46 -5.79
C SER A 51 5.88 5.78 -5.38
N LEU A 52 5.88 5.08 -4.23
CA LEU A 52 4.69 4.42 -3.70
C LEU A 52 3.62 5.43 -3.29
N TRP A 53 4.02 6.52 -2.62
CA TRP A 53 3.12 7.60 -2.25
C TRP A 53 2.44 8.22 -3.48
N CYS A 54 3.23 8.61 -4.48
CA CYS A 54 2.70 9.15 -5.73
C CYS A 54 1.76 8.18 -6.44
N ALA A 55 2.11 6.90 -6.52
CA ALA A 55 1.26 5.89 -7.15
C ALA A 55 -0.09 5.76 -6.43
N ILE A 56 -0.09 5.63 -5.11
CA ILE A 56 -1.33 5.51 -4.31
C ILE A 56 -2.19 6.77 -4.46
N ALA A 57 -1.59 7.96 -4.32
CA ALA A 57 -2.31 9.22 -4.45
C ALA A 57 -2.95 9.37 -5.84
N CYS A 58 -2.22 9.10 -6.92
CA CYS A 58 -2.74 9.16 -8.29
C CYS A 58 -3.86 8.14 -8.53
N ILE A 59 -3.69 6.90 -8.05
CA ILE A 59 -4.71 5.85 -8.18
C ILE A 59 -6.00 6.26 -7.46
N LEU A 60 -5.92 6.74 -6.21
CA LEU A 60 -7.09 7.09 -5.40
C LEU A 60 -7.73 8.44 -5.79
N ALA A 61 -6.96 9.34 -6.41
CA ALA A 61 -7.49 10.56 -7.01
C ALA A 61 -8.32 10.24 -8.26
N THR A 62 -7.87 9.27 -9.07
CA THR A 62 -8.46 8.97 -10.39
C THR A 62 -9.54 7.89 -10.33
N PHE A 63 -9.39 6.89 -9.46
CA PHE A 63 -10.23 5.70 -9.43
C PHE A 63 -10.83 5.43 -8.05
N THR A 64 -12.05 4.90 -8.06
CA THR A 64 -12.65 4.15 -6.97
C THR A 64 -12.36 2.66 -7.17
N ILE A 65 -11.65 2.05 -6.23
CA ILE A 65 -11.39 0.61 -6.21
C ILE A 65 -12.62 -0.11 -5.66
N LYS A 66 -13.19 -1.04 -6.42
CA LYS A 66 -14.40 -1.79 -6.05
C LYS A 66 -14.14 -3.29 -6.05
N LYS A 67 -15.03 -4.03 -5.39
CA LYS A 67 -15.08 -5.48 -5.49
C LYS A 67 -15.26 -5.90 -6.96
N PRO A 68 -14.65 -7.01 -7.39
CA PRO A 68 -14.87 -7.56 -8.72
C PRO A 68 -16.34 -7.96 -8.91
N ILE A 69 -16.75 -8.05 -10.17
CA ILE A 69 -18.08 -8.56 -10.51
C ILE A 69 -17.98 -10.09 -10.46
N GLY A 70 -18.69 -10.71 -9.52
CA GLY A 70 -18.65 -12.16 -9.29
C GLY A 70 -17.94 -12.54 -7.99
N PRO A 71 -17.43 -13.79 -7.89
CA PRO A 71 -16.78 -14.26 -6.67
C PRO A 71 -15.52 -13.45 -6.36
N ALA A 72 -15.21 -13.32 -5.07
CA ALA A 72 -13.96 -12.72 -4.64
C ALA A 72 -12.78 -13.57 -5.15
N PRO A 73 -11.72 -12.95 -5.71
CA PRO A 73 -10.58 -13.69 -6.20
C PRO A 73 -9.86 -14.35 -5.02
N GLU A 74 -9.48 -15.60 -5.21
CA GLU A 74 -8.55 -16.26 -4.29
C GLU A 74 -7.18 -15.60 -4.43
N ILE A 75 -6.70 -14.95 -3.36
CA ILE A 75 -5.39 -14.28 -3.37
C ILE A 75 -4.31 -15.30 -3.01
N LYS A 76 -3.54 -15.71 -4.00
CA LYS A 76 -2.38 -16.59 -3.83
C LYS A 76 -1.10 -15.77 -3.76
N TRP A 77 -0.30 -16.01 -2.73
CA TRP A 77 0.97 -15.31 -2.54
C TRP A 77 2.13 -16.14 -3.07
N VAL A 78 3.08 -15.46 -3.71
CA VAL A 78 4.37 -16.04 -4.06
C VAL A 78 5.42 -15.43 -3.15
N SER A 79 6.25 -16.29 -2.58
CA SER A 79 7.39 -15.88 -1.78
C SER A 79 8.66 -16.09 -2.60
N GLY A 80 9.47 -15.04 -2.73
CA GLY A 80 10.79 -15.07 -3.34
C GLY A 80 11.71 -14.03 -2.67
N PHE A 81 12.48 -13.28 -3.44
CA PHE A 81 13.21 -12.12 -2.92
C PHE A 81 12.26 -11.05 -2.34
N THR A 82 11.05 -10.96 -2.88
CA THR A 82 9.93 -10.19 -2.31
C THR A 82 8.70 -11.10 -2.17
N SER A 83 7.76 -10.71 -1.32
CA SER A 83 6.44 -11.36 -1.20
C SER A 83 5.42 -10.51 -1.93
N HIS A 84 4.69 -11.09 -2.88
CA HIS A 84 3.63 -10.41 -3.61
C HIS A 84 2.53 -11.40 -4.05
N PRO A 85 1.30 -10.93 -4.27
CA PRO A 85 0.25 -11.78 -4.80
C PRO A 85 0.52 -12.15 -6.27
N LEU A 86 0.04 -13.31 -6.70
CA LEU A 86 -0.16 -13.61 -8.12
C LEU A 86 -1.19 -12.64 -8.72
N PRO A 87 -1.19 -12.43 -10.05
CA PRO A 87 -2.19 -11.60 -10.70
C PRO A 87 -3.61 -12.03 -10.32
N PHE A 88 -4.42 -11.07 -9.88
CA PHE A 88 -5.83 -11.26 -9.53
C PHE A 88 -6.69 -10.14 -10.11
N THR A 89 -7.97 -10.41 -10.33
CA THR A 89 -8.88 -9.44 -10.92
C THR A 89 -9.25 -8.34 -9.93
N CYS A 90 -8.99 -7.10 -10.32
CA CYS A 90 -9.40 -5.90 -9.60
C CYS A 90 -10.37 -5.08 -10.44
N ARG A 91 -11.29 -4.36 -9.78
CA ARG A 91 -12.19 -3.45 -10.46
C ARG A 91 -11.86 -2.00 -10.09
N PHE A 92 -11.33 -1.26 -11.05
CA PHE A 92 -11.12 0.18 -10.95
C PHE A 92 -12.21 0.90 -11.75
N VAL A 93 -12.88 1.86 -11.12
CA VAL A 93 -13.92 2.68 -11.77
C VAL A 93 -13.48 4.14 -11.65
N LEU A 94 -13.57 4.92 -12.73
CA LEU A 94 -13.23 6.34 -12.66
C LEU A 94 -14.03 7.04 -11.58
N ARG A 95 -13.37 7.93 -10.83
CA ARG A 95 -13.97 8.69 -9.75
C ARG A 95 -14.90 9.77 -10.30
N ASN A 96 -14.47 10.50 -11.33
CA ASN A 96 -15.30 11.47 -12.06
C ASN A 96 -15.28 11.22 -13.56
N ALA A 97 -16.35 11.61 -14.25
CA ALA A 97 -16.47 11.45 -15.71
C ALA A 97 -15.44 12.32 -16.48
N GLN A 98 -15.00 13.43 -15.90
CA GLN A 98 -14.01 14.35 -16.51
C GLN A 98 -12.60 13.73 -16.55
N ASP A 99 -12.28 12.83 -15.62
CA ASP A 99 -10.97 12.17 -15.52
C ASP A 99 -10.70 11.23 -16.73
N ALA A 100 -11.75 10.82 -17.45
CA ALA A 100 -11.66 9.99 -18.64
C ALA A 100 -10.90 10.64 -19.81
N GLN A 101 -10.93 11.98 -19.90
CA GLN A 101 -10.33 12.72 -21.02
C GLN A 101 -8.80 12.86 -20.87
N GLY A 102 -8.27 12.79 -19.65
CA GLY A 102 -6.83 12.84 -19.39
C GLY A 102 -6.12 11.50 -19.65
N LEU A 103 -6.82 10.38 -19.47
CA LEU A 103 -6.26 9.03 -19.59
C LEU A 103 -6.18 8.50 -21.03
N THR A 104 -7.00 9.03 -21.94
CA THR A 104 -7.06 8.60 -23.36
C THR A 104 -6.10 9.36 -24.27
N ARG A 105 -5.27 10.26 -23.72
CA ARG A 105 -4.34 11.13 -24.47
C ARG A 105 -2.86 10.75 -24.31
N LEU A 106 -2.55 9.61 -23.70
CA LEU A 106 -1.22 8.98 -23.68
C LEU A 106 -1.18 7.86 -24.72
#